data_AF-A0A6B3HXU7-F1
#
_entry.id   AF-A0A6B3HXU7-F1
#
_cell.length_a   1.000
_cell.length_b   1.000
_cell.length_c   1.000
_cell.angle_alpha   90.00
_cell.angle_beta   90.00
_cell.angle_gamma   90.00
#
_symmetry.space_group_name_H-M   'P 1'
#
loop_
_entity.id
_entity.type
_entity.pdbx_description
1 polymer ?
#
loop_
_entity_poly.entity_id
_entity_poly.type
_entity_poly.pdbx_seq_one_letter_code
_entity_poly.pdbx_strand_id
1 'polypeptide(L)' 'VLVVGIDGVRLDTLARVPTPHLDTVADAGFLAPVTVADSTPTMSGPCWATVVTGVRVTKHAVWSNDFSGHRLG' A
#
# COMPACT_ATOMS: atom_id res chain seq x y z
N VAL A 1 13.47 -11.27 -1.43
CA VAL A 1 12.55 -10.50 -0.56
C VAL A 1 11.13 -10.85 -0.97
N LEU A 2 10.23 -11.09 -0.02
CA LEU A 2 8.80 -11.27 -0.28
C LEU A 2 8.07 -10.02 0.23
N VAL A 3 7.26 -9.41 -0.63
CA VAL A 3 6.34 -8.33 -0.26
C VAL A 3 4.92 -8.86 -0.50
N VAL A 4 4.08 -8.84 0.53
CA VAL A 4 2.68 -9.26 0.44
C VAL A 4 1.81 -8.03 0.64
N GLY A 5 0.95 -7.77 -0.34
CA GLY A 5 -0.05 -6.71 -0.29
C GLY A 5 -1.45 -7.29 -0.15
N ILE A 6 -2.27 -6.70 0.72
CA ILE A 6 -3.70 -7.03 0.85
C ILE A 6 -4.50 -5.78 0.48
N ASP A 7 -5.20 -5.82 -0.65
CA ASP A 7 -5.95 -4.66 -1.14
C ASP A 7 -7.15 -4.35 -0.24
N GLY A 8 -7.45 -3.05 -0.07
CA GLY A 8 -8.62 -2.58 0.67
C GLY A 8 -8.59 -2.74 2.20
N VAL A 9 -7.47 -3.19 2.79
CA VAL A 9 -7.37 -3.33 4.25
C VAL A 9 -6.97 -2.01 4.90
N ARG A 10 -7.82 -1.49 5.79
CA ARG A 10 -7.51 -0.32 6.61
C ARG A 10 -7.03 -0.74 7.99
N LEU A 11 -5.96 -0.12 8.48
CA LEU A 11 -5.38 -0.42 9.79
C LEU A 11 -6.40 -0.25 10.94
N ASP A 12 -7.26 0.77 10.88
CA ASP A 12 -8.29 1.03 11.91
C ASP A 12 -9.44 0.01 11.92
N THR A 13 -9.53 -0.82 10.88
CA THR A 13 -10.51 -1.91 10.80
C THR A 13 -9.92 -3.28 11.11
N LEU A 14 -8.59 -3.42 11.04
CA LEU A 14 -7.90 -4.70 11.18
C LEU A 14 -8.22 -5.40 12.51
N ALA A 15 -8.23 -4.64 13.60
CA ALA A 15 -8.51 -5.14 14.95
C ALA A 15 -10.00 -5.43 15.23
N ARG A 16 -10.91 -5.22 14.27
CA ARG A 16 -12.35 -5.49 14.44
C ARG A 16 -12.70 -6.97 14.39
N VAL A 17 -11.80 -7.80 13.88
CA VAL A 17 -11.95 -9.26 13.79
C VAL A 17 -10.63 -9.93 14.18
N PRO A 18 -10.65 -11.18 14.68
CA PRO A 18 -9.41 -11.91 14.95
C PRO A 18 -8.59 -12.15 13.68
N THR A 19 -7.30 -11.82 13.71
CA THR A 19 -6.36 -12.02 12.58
C THR A 19 -5.12 -12.81 13.00
N PRO A 20 -5.26 -14.02 13.58
CA PRO A 20 -4.20 -14.70 14.32
C PRO A 20 -2.89 -14.91 13.53
N HIS A 21 -2.97 -15.11 12.21
CA HIS A 21 -1.79 -15.24 11.37
C HIS A 21 -1.08 -13.90 11.11
N LEU A 22 -1.82 -12.80 10.95
CA LEU A 22 -1.23 -11.46 10.83
C LEU A 22 -0.68 -11.01 12.18
N ASP A 23 -1.37 -11.33 13.27
CA ASP A 23 -0.95 -11.03 14.65
C ASP A 23 0.39 -11.72 14.95
N THR A 24 0.52 -13.00 14.59
CA THR A 24 1.78 -13.75 14.74
C THR A 24 2.94 -13.10 13.98
N VAL A 25 2.70 -12.58 12.77
CA VAL A 25 3.74 -11.88 11.98
C VAL A 25 4.11 -10.54 12.61
N ALA A 26 3.13 -9.80 13.13
CA ALA A 26 3.35 -8.54 13.82
C ALA A 26 4.15 -8.73 15.12
N ASP A 27 3.80 -9.73 15.94
CA ASP A 27 4.46 -10.06 17.21
C ASP A 27 5.90 -10.53 17.03
N ALA A 28 6.18 -11.28 15.95
CA ALA A 28 7.53 -11.71 15.61
C ALA A 28 8.41 -10.59 15.02
N GLY A 29 7.81 -9.45 14.66
CA GLY A 29 8.48 -8.33 14.00
C GLY A 29 7.97 -6.99 14.51
N PHE A 30 7.33 -6.22 13.63
CA PHE A 30 6.69 -4.97 14.02
C PHE A 30 5.46 -4.70 13.16
N LEU A 31 4.51 -3.95 13.74
CA LEU A 31 3.38 -3.35 13.05
C LEU A 31 3.46 -1.84 13.22
N ALA A 32 3.42 -1.10 12.13
CA ALA A 32 3.46 0.36 12.14
C ALA A 32 2.41 0.94 11.19
N PRO A 33 1.73 2.05 11.56
CA PRO A 33 0.91 2.79 10.62
C PRO A 33 1.78 3.39 9.52
N VAL A 34 1.38 3.19 8.26
CA VAL A 34 2.07 3.75 7.09
C VAL A 34 1.06 4.48 6.22
N THR A 35 1.29 5.77 6.02
CA THR A 35 0.58 6.57 5.01
C THR A 35 1.39 6.54 3.71
N VAL A 36 0.79 6.11 2.61
CA VAL A 36 1.47 6.04 1.30
C VAL A 36 1.91 7.44 0.84
N ALA A 37 0.97 8.38 0.71
CA ALA A 37 1.20 9.82 0.64
C ALA A 37 -0.15 10.55 0.59
N ASP A 38 -0.26 11.74 1.20
CA ASP A 38 -1.50 12.51 1.25
C ASP A 38 -2.06 12.89 -0.14
N SER A 39 -1.18 13.08 -1.11
CA SER A 39 -1.54 13.43 -2.49
C SER A 39 -1.82 12.22 -3.39
N THR A 40 -1.64 11.00 -2.90
CA THR A 40 -1.86 9.78 -3.70
C THR A 40 -3.35 9.43 -3.66
N PRO A 41 -4.03 9.33 -4.82
CA PRO A 41 -5.42 8.90 -4.86
C PRO A 41 -5.60 7.54 -4.19
N THR A 42 -6.66 7.36 -3.39
CA THR A 42 -6.98 6.10 -2.70
C THR A 42 -7.56 5.07 -3.67
N MET A 43 -6.72 4.65 -4.63
CA MET A 43 -6.99 3.66 -5.67
C MET A 43 -5.80 2.70 -5.75
N SER A 44 -6.06 1.45 -6.13
CA SER A 44 -5.04 0.39 -6.17
C SER A 44 -3.84 0.80 -7.04
N GLY A 45 -4.05 1.27 -8.26
CA GLY A 45 -2.98 1.62 -9.21
C GLY A 45 -1.95 2.62 -8.65
N PRO A 46 -2.37 3.83 -8.24
CA PRO A 46 -1.49 4.83 -7.65
C PRO A 46 -0.77 4.35 -6.38
N CYS A 47 -1.49 3.69 -5.47
CA CYS A 47 -0.93 3.20 -4.21
C CYS A 47 0.13 2.11 -4.43
N TRP A 48 -0.18 1.08 -5.22
CA TRP A 48 0.76 -0.01 -5.51
C TRP A 48 1.98 0.50 -6.26
N ALA A 49 1.81 1.43 -7.22
CA ALA A 49 2.92 2.06 -7.91
C ALA A 49 3.86 2.79 -6.95
N THR A 50 3.34 3.55 -5.97
CA THR A 50 4.18 4.18 -4.93
C THR A 50 4.92 3.14 -4.10
N VAL A 51 4.26 2.07 -3.66
CA VAL A 51 4.87 1.02 -2.82
C VAL A 51 6.03 0.32 -3.54
N VAL A 52 5.86 -0.07 -4.80
CA VAL A 52 6.88 -0.87 -5.51
C VAL A 52 8.01 -0.03 -6.12
N THR A 53 7.75 1.25 -6.41
CA THR A 53 8.78 2.14 -6.98
C THR A 53 9.53 2.96 -5.93
N GLY A 54 8.98 3.07 -4.72
CA GLY A 54 9.54 3.90 -3.65
C GLY A 54 9.49 5.41 -3.92
N VAL A 55 8.71 5.85 -4.92
CA VAL A 55 8.56 7.26 -5.29
C VAL A 55 7.10 7.65 -5.33
N ARG A 56 6.79 8.95 -5.19
CA ARG A 56 5.41 9.45 -5.16
C ARG A 56 4.77 9.52 -6.54
N VAL A 57 3.45 9.68 -6.56
CA VAL A 57 2.64 9.85 -7.78
C VAL A 57 3.13 10.97 -8.71
N THR A 58 3.71 12.03 -8.16
CA THR A 58 4.30 13.12 -8.95
C THR A 58 5.49 12.66 -9.79
N LYS A 59 6.21 11.60 -9.39
CA LYS A 59 7.31 11.02 -10.17
C LYS A 59 6.81 9.93 -11.12
N HIS A 60 6.11 8.90 -10.61
CA HIS A 60 5.69 7.74 -11.42
C HIS A 60 4.45 7.98 -12.30
N ALA A 61 3.71 9.07 -12.11
CA ALA A 61 2.57 9.51 -12.92
C ALA A 61 1.41 8.51 -13.08
N VAL A 62 1.24 7.58 -12.14
CA VAL A 62 0.07 6.67 -12.11
C VAL A 62 -1.00 7.33 -11.25
N TRP A 63 -1.93 8.02 -11.89
CA TRP A 63 -2.98 8.80 -11.22
C TRP A 63 -4.31 8.05 -11.06
N SER A 64 -4.45 6.88 -11.70
CA SER A 64 -5.66 6.06 -11.63
C SER A 64 -5.34 4.59 -11.88
N ASN A 65 -6.37 3.75 -11.92
CA ASN A 65 -6.26 2.36 -12.36
C ASN A 65 -6.12 2.22 -13.89
N ASP A 66 -6.31 3.30 -14.65
CA ASP A 66 -5.79 3.43 -16.00
C ASP A 66 -4.34 3.93 -15.93
N PHE A 67 -3.44 3.16 -16.54
CA PHE A 67 -2.00 3.40 -16.52
C PHE A 67 -1.54 4.24 -17.72
N SER A 68 -2.43 4.65 -18.61
CA SER A 68 -2.10 5.49 -19.75
C SER A 68 -1.31 6.75 -19.32
N GLY A 69 -0.15 6.98 -19.95
CA GLY A 69 0.71 8.13 -19.66
C GLY A 69 1.57 8.01 -18.39
N HIS A 70 1.67 6.83 -17.77
CA HIS A 70 2.55 6.58 -16.64
C HIS A 70 4.05 6.81 -16.97
N ARG A 71 4.86 6.99 -15.92
CA ARG A 71 6.34 7.07 -15.96
C ARG A 71 6.96 5.98 -15.09
N LEU A 72 6.58 4.73 -15.35
CA LEU A 72 7.22 3.57 -14.73
C LEU A 72 8.35 3.15 -15.68
N GLY A 73 9.60 3.39 -15.29
CA GLY A 73 10.80 3.13 -16.08
C GLY A 73 12.02 3.15 -15.18
#